data_AF-A0A0A9DZN0-F1
#
_entry.id   AF-A0A0A9DZN0-F1
#
_cell.length_a   1.000
_cell.length_b   1.000
_cell.length_c   1.000
_cell.angle_alpha   90.00
_cell.angle_beta   90.00
_cell.angle_gamma   90.00
#
_symmetry.space_group_name_H-M   'P 1'
#
loop_
_entity.id
_entity.type
_entity.pdbx_description
1 polymer ?
#
loop_
_entity_poly.entity_id
_entity_poly.type
_entity_poly.pdbx_seq_one_letter_code
_entity_poly.pdbx_strand_id
1 'polypeptide(L)'
;MSDQNCIILNWNARGLNNPVRRKVVRDLVKDTSSTIVCLQETKLEQIDSQIVSETLGPCFVDHFAYLLCGENHLQLFFTQKQSHIHLTRLFL
;
A
#
# COMPACT_ATOMS: atom_id res chain seq x y z
N MET A 1 13.92 -24.81 3.31
CA MET A 1 14.17 -23.44 2.82
C MET A 1 12.84 -22.73 2.89
N SER A 2 12.71 -21.72 3.74
CA SER A 2 11.46 -20.97 3.85
C SER A 2 11.38 -20.07 2.62
N ASP A 3 10.61 -20.45 1.62
CA ASP A 3 10.32 -19.64 0.43
C ASP A 3 9.52 -18.40 0.87
N GLN A 4 10.21 -17.41 1.42
CA GLN A 4 9.67 -16.08 1.66
C GLN A 4 9.70 -15.33 0.33
N ASN A 5 8.75 -15.67 -0.55
CA ASN A 5 8.60 -14.98 -1.81
C ASN A 5 8.14 -13.55 -1.54
N CYS A 6 9.05 -12.60 -1.69
CA CYS A 6 8.77 -11.18 -1.52
C CYS A 6 8.21 -10.63 -2.83
N ILE A 7 6.89 -10.41 -2.88
CA ILE A 7 6.21 -9.89 -4.07
C ILE A 7 5.89 -8.42 -3.81
N ILE A 8 6.55 -7.54 -4.56
CA ILE A 8 6.40 -6.09 -4.43
C ILE A 8 5.47 -5.58 -5.53
N LEU A 9 4.36 -4.95 -5.14
CA LEU A 9 3.51 -4.18 -6.03
C LEU A 9 3.84 -2.70 -5.89
N ASN A 10 4.39 -2.09 -6.94
CA ASN A 10 4.59 -0.65 -7.00
C ASN A 10 3.67 -0.05 -8.07
N TRP A 11 2.70 0.76 -7.65
CA TRP A 11 1.66 1.28 -8.54
C TRP A 11 1.42 2.78 -8.31
N ASN A 12 1.35 3.56 -9.39
CA ASN A 12 0.87 4.94 -9.36
C ASN A 12 -0.66 5.01 -9.54
N ALA A 13 -1.40 5.18 -8.44
CA ALA A 13 -2.84 4.99 -8.38
C ALA A 13 -3.63 6.18 -8.95
N ARG A 14 -2.99 7.36 -9.03
CA ARG A 14 -3.58 8.61 -9.54
C ARG A 14 -4.95 8.94 -8.96
N GLY A 15 -5.14 8.69 -7.67
CA GLY A 15 -6.35 8.97 -6.91
C GLY A 15 -7.07 7.72 -6.37
N LEU A 16 -7.19 7.64 -5.05
CA LEU A 16 -7.88 6.60 -4.28
C LEU A 16 -9.05 7.17 -3.44
N ASN A 17 -9.46 8.41 -3.70
CA ASN A 17 -10.68 8.99 -3.11
C ASN A 17 -11.96 8.25 -3.53
N ASN A 18 -11.94 7.54 -4.66
CA ASN A 18 -13.07 6.75 -5.12
C ASN A 18 -13.00 5.31 -4.54
N PRO A 19 -14.02 4.84 -3.80
CA PRO A 19 -14.04 3.48 -3.23
C PRO A 19 -13.97 2.36 -4.28
N VAL A 20 -14.43 2.60 -5.52
CA VAL A 20 -14.28 1.65 -6.62
C VAL A 20 -12.82 1.41 -6.95
N ARG A 21 -11.99 2.47 -6.93
CA ARG A 21 -10.55 2.34 -7.19
C ARG A 21 -9.83 1.61 -6.07
N ARG A 22 -10.25 1.83 -4.81
CA ARG A 22 -9.73 1.08 -3.65
C ARG A 22 -9.99 -0.42 -3.82
N LYS A 23 -11.18 -0.79 -4.28
CA LYS A 23 -11.52 -2.18 -4.59
C LYS A 23 -10.62 -2.76 -5.69
N VAL A 24 -10.37 -2.02 -6.77
CA VAL A 24 -9.45 -2.48 -7.84
C VAL A 24 -8.04 -2.74 -7.30
N VAL A 25 -7.51 -1.84 -6.46
CA VAL A 25 -6.20 -2.07 -5.83
C VAL A 25 -6.22 -3.30 -4.93
N ARG A 26 -7.30 -3.50 -4.16
CA ARG A 26 -7.43 -4.67 -3.27
C ARG A 26 -7.46 -5.98 -4.05
N ASP A 27 -8.27 -6.01 -5.11
CA ASP A 27 -8.42 -7.18 -5.95
C ASP A 27 -7.08 -7.50 -6.63
N LEU A 28 -6.34 -6.47 -7.08
CA LEU A 28 -4.99 -6.65 -7.62
C LEU A 28 -4.01 -7.22 -6.59
N VAL A 29 -3.96 -6.68 -5.38
CA VAL A 29 -3.05 -7.15 -4.32
C VAL A 29 -3.33 -8.61 -3.97
N LYS A 30 -4.61 -8.99 -4.00
CA LYS A 30 -5.04 -10.38 -3.81
C LYS A 30 -4.60 -11.27 -4.97
N ASP A 31 -4.80 -10.82 -6.21
CA ASP A 31 -4.44 -11.56 -7.41
C ASP A 31 -2.93 -11.76 -7.55
N THR A 32 -2.14 -10.75 -7.20
CA THR A 32 -0.67 -10.82 -7.22
C THR A 32 -0.07 -11.48 -5.99
N SER A 33 -0.86 -11.73 -4.94
CA SER A 33 -0.37 -12.19 -3.64
C SER A 33 0.77 -11.33 -3.11
N SER A 34 0.67 -10.00 -3.30
CA SER A 34 1.73 -9.06 -2.96
C SER A 34 1.94 -8.96 -1.46
N THR A 35 3.20 -9.09 -1.02
CA THR A 35 3.60 -8.96 0.38
C THR A 35 3.96 -7.52 0.75
N ILE A 36 4.38 -6.72 -0.24
CA ILE A 36 4.70 -5.29 -0.09
C ILE A 36 3.94 -4.52 -1.17
N VAL A 37 3.29 -3.43 -0.78
CA VAL A 37 2.52 -2.57 -1.68
C VAL A 37 2.94 -1.12 -1.51
N CYS A 38 3.35 -0.50 -2.61
CA CYS A 38 3.72 0.90 -2.71
C CYS A 38 2.73 1.58 -3.66
N LEU A 39 1.96 2.55 -3.15
CA LEU A 39 1.00 3.34 -3.93
C LEU A 39 1.45 4.79 -4.01
N GLN A 40 1.43 5.36 -5.21
CA GLN A 40 1.81 6.76 -5.45
C GLN A 40 0.62 7.57 -5.99
N GLU A 41 0.69 8.89 -5.87
CA GLU A 41 -0.35 9.85 -6.29
C GLU A 41 -1.75 9.45 -5.79
N THR A 42 -1.85 9.02 -4.54
CA THR A 42 -3.12 8.48 -4.04
C THR A 42 -4.19 9.55 -3.82
N LYS A 43 -3.80 10.84 -3.78
CA LYS A 43 -4.68 12.01 -3.59
C LYS A 43 -5.62 11.91 -2.38
N LEU A 44 -5.34 11.01 -1.45
CA LEU A 44 -6.03 10.96 -0.16
C LEU A 44 -5.54 12.16 0.65
N GLU A 45 -6.35 12.68 1.57
CA GLU A 45 -5.88 13.72 2.50
C GLU A 45 -5.45 13.10 3.84
N GLN A 46 -6.09 12.00 4.20
CA GLN A 46 -5.84 11.24 5.42
C GLN A 46 -5.91 9.75 5.12
N ILE A 47 -5.14 8.97 5.88
CA ILE A 47 -5.04 7.51 5.76
C ILE A 47 -5.27 6.91 7.13
N ASP A 48 -6.37 6.17 7.23
CA ASP A 48 -6.75 5.42 8.42
C ASP A 48 -6.76 3.92 8.13
N SER A 49 -6.70 3.13 9.20
CA SER A 49 -6.81 1.67 9.18
C SER A 49 -7.99 1.15 8.34
N GLN A 50 -9.12 1.87 8.34
CA GLN A 50 -10.27 1.54 7.51
C GLN A 50 -9.96 1.65 6.01
N ILE A 51 -9.33 2.75 5.59
CA ILE A 51 -8.95 2.96 4.18
C ILE A 51 -7.95 1.89 3.74
N VAL A 52 -7.00 1.54 4.62
CA VAL A 52 -6.03 0.46 4.38
C VAL A 52 -6.76 -0.87 4.19
N SER A 53 -7.68 -1.22 5.09
CA SER A 53 -8.46 -2.45 5.02
C SER A 53 -9.30 -2.53 3.74
N GLU A 54 -9.93 -1.42 3.35
CA GLU A 54 -10.71 -1.34 2.11
C GLU A 54 -9.84 -1.48 0.84
N THR A 55 -8.62 -0.94 0.88
CA THR A 55 -7.74 -0.81 -0.29
C THR A 55 -6.81 -2.00 -0.48
N LEU A 56 -6.39 -2.66 0.59
CA LEU A 56 -5.39 -3.73 0.57
C LEU A 56 -5.82 -4.99 1.32
N GLY A 57 -6.80 -4.85 2.19
CA GLY A 57 -7.28 -5.93 3.05
C GLY A 57 -6.77 -5.83 4.49
N PRO A 58 -7.36 -6.64 5.39
CA PRO A 58 -7.14 -6.55 6.83
C PRO A 58 -5.70 -6.88 7.24
N CYS A 59 -4.96 -7.64 6.44
CA CYS A 59 -3.60 -8.06 6.77
C CYS A 59 -2.58 -6.91 6.77
N PHE A 60 -2.90 -5.77 6.15
CA PHE A 60 -2.01 -4.62 6.06
C PHE A 60 -2.31 -3.54 7.12
N VAL A 61 -3.38 -3.72 7.89
CA VAL A 61 -3.89 -2.71 8.83
C VAL A 61 -2.93 -2.45 9.99
N ASP A 62 -2.23 -3.48 10.45
CA ASP A 62 -1.29 -3.35 11.57
C ASP A 62 0.10 -2.84 11.14
N HIS A 63 0.40 -2.88 9.85
CA HIS A 63 1.75 -2.58 9.34
C HIS A 63 1.68 -1.72 8.07
N PHE A 64 1.41 -0.44 8.27
CA PHE A 64 1.45 0.56 7.20
C PHE A 64 2.21 1.80 7.60
N ALA A 65 2.76 2.48 6.60
CA ALA A 65 3.43 3.76 6.75
C ALA A 65 3.03 4.67 5.59
N TYR A 66 2.93 5.96 5.84
CA TYR A 66 2.59 6.90 4.79
C TYR A 66 3.38 8.18 4.93
N LEU A 67 3.67 8.79 3.79
CA LEU A 67 4.29 10.10 3.75
C LEU A 67 3.34 11.07 3.08
N LEU A 68 3.00 12.12 3.83
CA LEU A 68 2.30 13.27 3.28
C LEU A 68 3.31 14.19 2.61
N CYS A 69 3.23 14.33 1.28
CA CYS A 69 3.93 15.38 0.55
C CYS A 69 2.91 16.46 0.16
N GLY A 70 3.23 17.72 0.45
CA GLY A 70 2.34 18.86 0.23
C GLY A 70 1.77 18.96 -1.19
N GLU A 71 0.59 19.58 -1.29
CA GLU A 71 -0.25 19.76 -2.50
C GLU A 71 -0.63 18.49 -3.30
N ASN A 72 -0.98 17.40 -2.61
CA ASN A 72 -1.72 16.23 -3.14
C ASN A 72 -0.91 15.04 -3.68
N HIS A 73 0.39 14.96 -3.36
CA HIS A 73 1.21 13.80 -3.73
C HIS A 73 1.43 12.87 -2.51
N LEU A 74 0.35 12.22 -2.07
CA LEU A 74 0.46 11.18 -1.05
C LEU A 74 1.10 9.91 -1.62
N GLN A 75 2.21 9.51 -1.01
CA GLN A 75 2.88 8.23 -1.23
C GLN A 75 2.58 7.32 -0.03
N LEU A 76 1.98 6.20 -0.34
CA LEU A 76 1.34 5.27 0.58
C LEU A 76 2.11 3.95 0.54
N PHE A 77 2.60 3.49 1.68
CA PHE A 77 3.42 2.28 1.77
C PHE A 77 2.78 1.29 2.75
N PHE A 78 2.68 0.03 2.33
CA PHE A 78 1.99 -0.99 3.09
C PHE A 78 2.76 -2.30 3.04
N THR A 79 2.86 -2.99 4.17
CA THR A 79 3.55 -4.28 4.27
C THR A 79 2.67 -5.31 4.97
N GLN A 80 2.57 -6.52 4.43
CA GLN A 80 1.60 -7.51 4.91
C GLN A 80 2.14 -8.40 6.05
N LYS A 81 3.46 -8.55 6.22
CA LYS A 81 3.96 -9.54 7.19
C LYS A 81 5.43 -9.38 7.62
N GLN A 82 5.58 -9.25 8.95
CA GLN A 82 6.59 -9.79 9.87
C GLN A 82 8.09 -9.77 9.46
N SER A 83 8.80 -8.91 10.19
CA SER A 83 10.21 -9.02 10.61
C SER A 83 11.30 -8.92 9.53
N HIS A 84 12.13 -7.88 9.68
CA HIS A 84 13.42 -7.61 9.02
C HIS A 84 13.47 -6.83 7.70
N ILE A 85 12.38 -6.27 7.19
CA ILE A 85 12.49 -5.35 6.04
C ILE A 85 12.65 -3.91 6.55
N HIS A 86 13.90 -3.52 6.78
CA HIS A 86 14.29 -2.13 7.03
C HIS A 86 14.27 -1.37 5.69
N LEU A 87 13.08 -0.90 5.29
CA LEU A 87 12.90 -0.15 4.04
C LEU A 87 13.35 1.30 4.24
N THR A 88 14.66 1.52 4.10
CA THR A 88 15.27 2.84 4.17
C THR A 88 15.04 3.55 2.84
N ARG A 89 13.94 4.31 2.75
CA ARG A 89 13.67 5.30 1.68
C ARG A 89 13.82 4.78 0.24
N LEU A 90 12.77 4.18 -0.31
CA LEU A 90 12.60 4.11 -1.77
C LEU A 90 12.07 5.47 -2.26
N PHE A 91 12.98 6.39 -2.57
CA PHE A 91 12.66 7.52 -3.46
C PHE A 91 12.96 7.05 -4.89
N LEU A 92 11.90 6.88 -5.68
CA LEU A 92 11.97 6.98 -7.14
C LEU A 92 11.73 8.43 -7.53
#